data_AF-A0A0B1RZB8-F1
#
_entry.id   AF-A0A0B1RZB8-F1
#
_cell.length_a   1.000
_cell.length_b   1.000
_cell.length_c   1.000
_cell.angle_alpha   90.00
_cell.angle_beta   90.00
_cell.angle_gamma   90.00
#
_symmetry.space_group_name_H-M   'P 1'
#
loop_
_entity.id
_entity.type
_entity.pdbx_description
1 polymer ?
#
loop_
_entity_poly.entity_id
_entity_poly.type
_entity_poly.pdbx_seq_one_letter_code
_entity_poly.pdbx_strand_id
1 'polypeptide(L)'
;MLLLFYSRYFEDELVWCRRKCNQQIEPPELFSLSQMHAKSERALCLLRCKRDKFTENRPPLKRMNTYFDMVERKPYQYMHICYWKMGELDNAVKSAYTFLVKNPTDKDTLDGLAFYMEQKGYKDEMLVDALRRPYEDRFISGVKAYNEEDWNRCVDDLESSLEKTLEEDSRCRLLCEDKIDWSGVEGNPEIDVLMTSIQASVIRCQHNCLHRLALINGHDVGNLIAAHFEYLHFCYYKLMRGSEAARSVASYLLFDDNPLVRRNKYFYQNQYNKEELFTPHEV
;
A
#
# COMPACT_ATOMS: atom_id res chain seq x y z
N MET A 1 13.18 3.63 17.48
CA MET A 1 11.98 2.83 17.80
C MET A 1 10.74 3.68 18.12
N LEU A 2 10.80 4.63 19.08
CA LEU A 2 9.66 5.48 19.48
C LEU A 2 9.02 6.29 18.34
N LEU A 3 9.82 6.88 17.44
CA LEU A 3 9.33 7.68 16.30
C LEU A 3 8.51 6.87 15.28
N LEU A 4 8.80 5.58 15.13
CA LEU A 4 8.13 4.69 14.17
C LEU A 4 6.76 4.27 14.68
N PHE A 5 6.67 3.90 15.96
CA PHE A 5 5.39 3.67 16.64
C PHE A 5 4.51 4.92 16.58
N TYR A 6 5.12 6.08 16.73
CA TYR A 6 4.42 7.35 16.66
C TYR A 6 3.89 7.67 15.24
N SER A 7 4.65 7.37 14.18
CA SER A 7 4.17 7.54 12.80
C SER A 7 3.02 6.60 12.45
N ARG A 8 3.07 5.32 12.86
CA ARG A 8 1.95 4.37 12.67
C ARG A 8 0.71 4.82 13.44
N TYR A 9 0.87 5.18 14.72
CA TYR A 9 -0.20 5.74 15.53
C TYR A 9 -0.87 6.95 14.88
N PHE A 10 -0.07 7.89 14.38
CA PHE A 10 -0.58 9.08 13.71
C PHE A 10 -1.46 8.74 12.50
N GLU A 11 -1.01 7.83 11.63
CA GLU A 11 -1.80 7.38 10.49
C GLU A 11 -3.08 6.65 10.93
N ASP A 12 -2.98 5.78 11.94
CA ASP A 12 -4.09 4.97 12.43
C ASP A 12 -5.23 5.86 12.97
N GLU A 13 -4.89 6.88 13.75
CA GLU A 13 -5.87 7.83 14.28
C GLU A 13 -6.51 8.68 13.17
N LEU A 14 -5.74 9.09 12.16
CA LEU A 14 -6.28 9.79 10.99
C LEU A 14 -7.26 8.92 10.20
N VAL A 15 -6.88 7.69 9.89
CA VAL A 15 -7.73 6.73 9.17
C VAL A 15 -9.00 6.45 9.97
N TRP A 16 -8.88 6.25 11.27
CA TRP A 16 -10.02 6.03 12.15
C TRP A 16 -11.00 7.20 12.12
N CYS A 17 -10.50 8.43 12.29
CA CYS A 17 -11.34 9.62 12.23
C CYS A 17 -12.08 9.75 10.90
N ARG A 18 -11.40 9.45 9.79
CA ARG A 18 -11.99 9.55 8.46
C ARG A 18 -13.05 8.48 8.21
N ARG A 19 -12.80 7.23 8.59
CA ARG A 19 -13.80 6.15 8.52
C ARG A 19 -15.05 6.50 9.32
N LYS A 20 -14.87 6.92 10.58
CA LYS A 20 -15.97 7.34 11.45
C LYS A 20 -16.78 8.48 10.83
N CYS A 21 -16.12 9.56 10.40
CA CYS A 21 -16.82 10.73 9.90
C CYS A 21 -17.49 10.49 8.53
N ASN A 22 -16.92 9.63 7.67
CA ASN A 22 -17.55 9.26 6.41
C ASN A 22 -18.81 8.40 6.60
N GLN A 23 -18.88 7.60 7.68
CA GLN A 23 -20.05 6.77 7.99
C GLN A 23 -21.18 7.53 8.68
N GLN A 24 -20.87 8.62 9.39
CA GLN A 24 -21.85 9.37 10.18
C GLN A 24 -22.66 10.40 9.38
N ILE A 25 -22.26 10.68 8.14
CA ILE A 25 -22.82 11.78 7.36
C ILE A 25 -23.57 11.19 6.18
N GLU A 26 -24.81 11.62 6.03
CA GLU A 26 -25.67 11.16 4.94
C GLU A 26 -25.09 11.58 3.58
N PRO A 27 -25.20 10.72 2.54
CA PRO A 27 -24.79 11.09 1.19
C PRO A 27 -25.56 12.34 0.75
N PRO A 28 -24.89 13.40 0.30
CA PRO A 28 -25.57 14.62 -0.11
C PRO A 28 -26.37 14.39 -1.39
N GLU A 29 -27.47 15.12 -1.52
CA GLU A 29 -28.20 15.20 -2.78
C GLU A 29 -27.37 15.94 -3.84
N LEU A 30 -27.75 15.81 -5.12
CA LEU A 30 -27.05 16.45 -6.24
C LEU A 30 -27.11 18.00 -6.21
N PHE A 31 -27.88 18.61 -5.31
CA PHE A 31 -27.95 20.05 -5.15
C PHE A 31 -26.73 20.62 -4.41
N SER A 32 -26.20 21.74 -4.92
CA SER A 32 -24.96 22.37 -4.43
C SER A 32 -24.95 22.65 -2.91
N LEU A 33 -26.06 23.15 -2.35
CA LEU A 33 -26.15 23.44 -0.91
C LEU A 33 -26.06 22.17 -0.04
N SER A 34 -26.66 21.06 -0.47
CA SER A 34 -26.59 19.78 0.26
C SER A 34 -25.14 19.27 0.28
N GLN A 35 -24.43 19.35 -0.85
CA GLN A 35 -23.02 18.98 -0.91
C GLN A 35 -22.13 19.85 -0.01
N MET A 36 -22.38 21.17 0.02
CA MET A 36 -21.67 22.06 0.94
C MET A 36 -21.96 21.72 2.39
N HIS A 37 -23.22 21.46 2.74
CA HIS A 37 -23.63 21.07 4.10
C HIS A 37 -22.90 19.80 4.57
N ALA A 38 -22.96 18.72 3.77
CA ALA A 38 -22.29 17.47 4.09
C ALA A 38 -20.76 17.63 4.22
N LYS A 39 -20.14 18.46 3.36
CA LYS A 39 -18.71 18.80 3.47
C LYS A 39 -18.41 19.53 4.78
N SER A 40 -19.25 20.49 5.18
CA SER A 40 -19.11 21.23 6.43
C SER A 40 -19.28 20.32 7.67
N GLU A 41 -20.28 19.45 7.68
CA GLU A 41 -20.46 18.47 8.75
C GLU A 41 -19.26 17.53 8.88
N ARG A 42 -18.71 17.09 7.74
CA ARG A 42 -17.52 16.23 7.70
C ARG A 42 -16.30 16.94 8.25
N ALA A 43 -16.10 18.20 7.86
CA ALA A 43 -15.02 19.01 8.39
C ALA A 43 -15.14 19.18 9.92
N LEU A 44 -16.34 19.48 10.44
CA LEU A 44 -16.59 19.59 11.88
C LEU A 44 -16.34 18.28 12.62
N CYS A 45 -16.79 17.15 12.07
CA CYS A 45 -16.52 15.83 12.63
C CYS A 45 -15.02 15.53 12.71
N LEU A 46 -14.29 15.78 11.62
CA LEU A 46 -12.84 15.54 11.56
C LEU A 46 -12.09 16.44 12.55
N LEU A 47 -12.47 17.71 12.68
CA LEU A 47 -11.86 18.65 13.64
C LEU A 47 -12.05 18.18 15.09
N ARG A 48 -13.27 17.75 15.45
CA ARG A 48 -13.56 17.20 16.79
C ARG A 48 -12.79 15.91 17.03
N CYS A 49 -12.85 14.99 16.07
CA CYS A 49 -12.18 13.70 16.18
C CYS A 49 -10.66 13.84 16.36
N LYS A 50 -10.01 14.69 15.54
CA LYS A 50 -8.57 14.94 15.66
C LYS A 50 -8.20 15.58 17.01
N ARG A 51 -9.04 16.49 17.53
CA ARG A 51 -8.84 17.09 18.87
C ARG A 51 -8.93 16.04 19.98
N ASP A 52 -9.84 15.08 19.88
CA ASP A 52 -10.00 14.03 20.88
C ASP A 52 -8.87 12.99 20.81
N LYS A 53 -8.39 12.66 19.61
CA LYS A 53 -7.34 11.65 19.40
C LYS A 53 -5.92 12.15 19.64
N PHE A 54 -5.65 13.42 19.34
CA PHE A 54 -4.33 14.01 19.52
C PHE A 54 -4.30 14.88 20.79
N THR A 55 -3.76 14.29 21.86
CA THR A 55 -3.65 14.91 23.20
C THR A 55 -2.25 15.45 23.45
N GLU A 56 -2.01 16.14 24.57
CA GLU A 56 -0.67 16.62 24.93
C GLU A 56 0.37 15.49 25.04
N ASN A 57 -0.04 14.32 25.53
CA ASN A 57 0.82 13.13 25.64
C ASN A 57 1.06 12.43 24.29
N ARG A 58 0.19 12.66 23.30
CA ARG A 58 0.29 12.12 21.94
C ARG A 58 -0.11 13.21 20.94
N PRO A 59 0.76 14.23 20.74
CA PRO A 59 0.43 15.36 19.90
C PRO A 59 0.30 14.93 18.43
N PRO A 60 -0.26 15.78 17.54
CA PRO A 60 -0.17 15.54 16.11
C PRO A 60 1.26 15.82 15.60
N LEU A 61 1.58 15.34 14.39
CA LEU A 61 2.84 15.68 13.75
C LEU A 61 2.94 17.20 13.50
N LYS A 62 3.97 17.84 14.07
CA LYS A 62 4.18 19.29 13.93
C LYS A 62 4.56 19.72 12.51
N ARG A 63 5.26 18.85 11.77
CA ARG A 63 5.78 19.13 10.42
C ARG A 63 5.45 17.98 9.49
N MET A 64 4.84 18.28 8.34
CA MET A 64 4.53 17.26 7.34
C MET A 64 5.79 16.65 6.71
N ASN A 65 6.89 17.40 6.62
CA ASN A 65 8.17 16.86 6.13
C ASN A 65 8.65 15.66 6.96
N THR A 66 8.41 15.67 8.28
CA THR A 66 8.73 14.52 9.14
C THR A 66 7.92 13.29 8.76
N TYR A 67 6.66 13.46 8.34
CA TYR A 67 5.86 12.37 7.82
C TYR A 67 6.47 11.81 6.52
N PHE A 68 6.84 12.68 5.57
CA PHE A 68 7.47 12.25 4.32
C PHE A 68 8.80 11.52 4.56
N ASP A 69 9.62 11.99 5.49
CA ASP A 69 10.87 11.29 5.86
C ASP A 69 10.59 9.88 6.43
N MET A 70 9.48 9.68 7.15
CA MET A 70 9.07 8.36 7.65
C MET A 70 8.58 7.45 6.53
N VAL A 71 7.81 7.98 5.58
CA VAL A 71 7.34 7.25 4.39
C VAL A 71 8.51 6.80 3.52
N GLU A 72 9.52 7.65 3.35
CA GLU A 72 10.77 7.34 2.64
C GLU A 72 11.76 6.52 3.49
N ARG A 73 11.37 6.13 4.71
CA ARG A 73 12.15 5.32 5.65
C ARG A 73 13.52 5.91 6.01
N LYS A 74 13.77 7.21 5.77
CA LYS A 74 15.05 7.89 6.02
C LYS A 74 15.64 7.67 7.42
N PRO A 75 14.86 7.58 8.51
CA PRO A 75 15.42 7.27 9.82
C PRO A 75 16.25 5.97 9.84
N TYR A 76 15.89 4.97 9.03
CA TYR A 76 16.62 3.71 8.95
C TYR A 76 18.01 3.84 8.32
N GLN A 77 18.18 4.78 7.38
CA GLN A 77 19.47 5.15 6.80
C GLN A 77 20.45 5.60 7.89
N TYR A 78 19.98 6.38 8.87
CA TYR A 78 20.84 6.78 10.00
C TYR A 78 20.98 5.68 11.04
N MET A 79 19.90 4.95 11.33
CA MET A 79 19.89 3.92 12.38
C MET A 79 20.87 2.78 12.10
N HIS A 80 21.03 2.33 10.86
CA HIS A 80 21.97 1.23 10.58
C HIS A 80 23.41 1.59 10.92
N ILE A 81 23.82 2.83 10.66
CA ILE A 81 25.15 3.35 11.00
C ILE A 81 25.33 3.38 12.52
N CYS A 82 24.31 3.85 13.26
CA CYS A 82 24.36 3.88 14.72
C CYS A 82 24.51 2.48 15.32
N TYR A 83 23.69 1.51 14.88
CA TYR A 83 23.76 0.14 15.35
C TYR A 83 25.11 -0.51 15.05
N TRP A 84 25.67 -0.25 13.86
CA TRP A 84 27.01 -0.69 13.53
C TRP A 84 28.07 -0.14 14.49
N LYS A 85 28.02 1.17 14.81
CA LYS A 85 28.95 1.79 15.77
C LYS A 85 28.80 1.23 17.19
N MET A 86 27.64 0.69 17.54
CA MET A 86 27.37 0.03 18.81
C MET A 86 27.77 -1.46 18.84
N GLY A 87 28.21 -2.02 17.70
CA GLY A 87 28.53 -3.45 17.58
C GLY A 87 27.31 -4.35 17.40
N GLU A 88 26.13 -3.79 17.11
CA GLU A 88 24.89 -4.54 16.91
C GLU A 88 24.67 -4.86 15.43
N LEU A 89 25.38 -5.88 14.92
CA LEU A 89 25.34 -6.26 13.50
C LEU A 89 23.91 -6.56 12.99
N ASP A 90 23.14 -7.34 13.74
CA ASP A 90 21.77 -7.73 13.36
C ASP A 90 20.86 -6.51 13.15
N ASN A 91 20.86 -5.57 14.10
CA ASN A 91 20.06 -4.34 13.99
C ASN A 91 20.58 -3.40 12.89
N ALA A 92 21.89 -3.41 12.61
CA ALA A 92 22.47 -2.66 11.49
C ALA A 92 21.97 -3.22 10.15
N VAL A 93 22.11 -4.52 9.91
CA VAL A 93 21.64 -5.20 8.70
C VAL A 93 20.14 -4.99 8.51
N LYS A 94 19.34 -5.25 9.54
CA LYS A 94 17.88 -5.07 9.53
C LYS A 94 17.48 -3.64 9.18
N SER A 95 18.17 -2.64 9.73
CA SER A 95 17.89 -1.23 9.45
C SER A 95 18.27 -0.85 8.03
N ALA A 96 19.46 -1.24 7.57
CA ALA A 96 19.92 -0.97 6.20
C ALA A 96 18.98 -1.61 5.17
N TYR A 97 18.60 -2.87 5.39
CA TYR A 97 17.65 -3.58 4.54
C TYR A 97 16.27 -2.94 4.53
N THR A 98 15.75 -2.55 5.70
CA THR A 98 14.47 -1.83 5.82
C THR A 98 14.45 -0.54 4.99
N PHE A 99 15.57 0.20 4.96
CA PHE A 99 15.69 1.40 4.13
C PHE A 99 15.76 1.07 2.63
N LEU A 100 16.57 0.08 2.25
CA LEU A 100 16.76 -0.35 0.86
C LEU A 100 15.48 -0.90 0.22
N VAL A 101 14.61 -1.56 0.97
CA VAL A 101 13.31 -2.01 0.45
C VAL A 101 12.47 -0.85 -0.10
N LYS A 102 12.62 0.36 0.46
CA LYS A 102 11.96 1.57 -0.06
C LYS A 102 12.83 2.34 -1.07
N ASN A 103 14.15 2.26 -0.93
CA ASN A 103 15.12 3.01 -1.74
C ASN A 103 16.14 2.04 -2.37
N PRO A 104 15.72 1.19 -3.33
CA PRO A 104 16.54 0.07 -3.81
C PRO A 104 17.81 0.49 -4.56
N THR A 105 17.89 1.75 -4.99
CA THR A 105 19.02 2.31 -5.76
C THR A 105 19.97 3.17 -4.92
N ASP A 106 19.80 3.24 -3.60
CA ASP A 106 20.65 4.04 -2.73
C ASP A 106 22.03 3.38 -2.57
N LYS A 107 23.05 3.98 -3.21
CA LYS A 107 24.41 3.41 -3.30
C LYS A 107 25.08 3.29 -1.93
N ASP A 108 24.95 4.32 -1.09
CA ASP A 108 25.62 4.37 0.21
C ASP A 108 25.11 3.23 1.11
N THR A 109 23.81 2.97 1.11
CA THR A 109 23.24 1.88 1.90
C THR A 109 23.52 0.50 1.28
N LEU A 110 23.57 0.39 -0.05
CA LEU A 110 23.99 -0.85 -0.73
C LEU A 110 25.43 -1.23 -0.35
N ASP A 111 26.36 -0.28 -0.42
CA ASP A 111 27.76 -0.48 -0.05
C ASP A 111 27.89 -0.82 1.44
N GLY A 112 27.12 -0.12 2.30
CA GLY A 112 27.05 -0.40 3.73
C GLY A 112 26.52 -1.80 4.04
N LEU A 113 25.47 -2.24 3.35
CA LEU A 113 24.91 -3.58 3.52
C LEU A 113 25.88 -4.65 3.03
N ALA A 114 26.51 -4.46 1.87
CA ALA A 114 27.53 -5.37 1.35
C ALA A 114 28.69 -5.54 2.35
N PHE A 115 29.16 -4.44 2.93
CA PHE A 115 30.15 -4.46 4.00
C PHE A 115 29.67 -5.26 5.23
N TYR A 116 28.41 -5.12 5.65
CA TYR A 116 27.85 -5.91 6.76
C TYR A 116 27.78 -7.42 6.46
N MET A 117 27.47 -7.79 5.22
CA MET A 117 27.39 -9.19 4.78
C MET A 117 28.74 -9.91 4.84
N GLU A 118 29.84 -9.18 4.75
CA GLU A 118 31.21 -9.72 4.89
C GLU A 118 31.64 -9.93 6.35
N GLN A 119 30.88 -9.38 7.32
CA GLN A 119 31.28 -9.44 8.73
C GLN A 119 31.04 -10.82 9.35
N LYS A 120 31.93 -11.19 10.27
CA LYS A 120 31.75 -12.41 11.05
C LYS A 120 30.45 -12.32 11.87
N GLY A 121 29.58 -13.31 11.69
CA GLY A 121 28.30 -13.40 12.38
C GLY A 121 27.10 -12.99 11.54
N TYR A 122 27.30 -12.52 10.31
CA TYR A 122 26.22 -12.31 9.36
C TYR A 122 25.47 -13.62 9.06
N LYS A 123 24.15 -13.49 8.86
CA LYS A 123 23.25 -14.56 8.41
C LYS A 123 22.20 -13.95 7.48
N ASP A 124 21.80 -14.67 6.44
CA ASP A 124 20.76 -14.21 5.50
C ASP A 124 19.42 -13.90 6.21
N GLU A 125 19.14 -14.60 7.31
CA GLU A 125 17.97 -14.38 8.18
C GLU A 125 17.90 -12.96 8.78
N MET A 126 19.01 -12.21 8.79
CA MET A 126 19.05 -10.82 9.27
C MET A 126 18.44 -9.83 8.27
N LEU A 127 18.23 -10.23 7.00
CA LEU A 127 17.61 -9.40 5.95
C LEU A 127 16.09 -9.33 6.13
N VAL A 128 15.67 -8.61 7.17
CA VAL A 128 14.26 -8.45 7.54
C VAL A 128 13.83 -7.01 7.36
N ASP A 129 12.76 -6.78 6.60
CA ASP A 129 12.11 -5.48 6.58
C ASP A 129 11.30 -5.30 7.87
N ALA A 130 11.76 -4.42 8.75
CA ALA A 130 11.09 -4.09 10.01
C ALA A 130 9.72 -3.41 9.82
N LEU A 131 9.47 -2.87 8.63
CA LEU A 131 8.22 -2.20 8.26
C LEU A 131 7.32 -3.00 7.32
N ARG A 132 7.68 -4.26 7.01
CA ARG A 132 6.89 -5.12 6.12
C ARG A 132 5.42 -5.13 6.52
N ARG A 133 4.55 -4.89 5.54
CA ARG A 133 3.10 -4.89 5.74
C ARG A 133 2.53 -6.30 5.61
N PRO A 134 1.38 -6.59 6.22
CA PRO A 134 0.77 -7.93 6.16
C PRO A 134 0.44 -8.40 4.74
N TYR A 135 0.05 -7.51 3.83
CA TYR A 135 -0.21 -7.88 2.43
C TYR A 135 1.08 -8.29 1.72
N GLU A 136 2.20 -7.58 1.93
CA GLU A 136 3.50 -7.94 1.35
C GLU A 136 3.96 -9.32 1.82
N ASP A 137 3.81 -9.60 3.12
CA ASP A 137 4.20 -10.89 3.71
C ASP A 137 3.43 -12.06 3.06
N ARG A 138 2.11 -11.89 2.91
CA ARG A 138 1.25 -12.88 2.23
C ARG A 138 1.56 -12.99 0.75
N PHE A 139 1.79 -11.88 0.05
CA PHE A 139 2.16 -11.90 -1.36
C PHE A 139 3.46 -12.68 -1.58
N ILE A 140 4.51 -12.36 -0.81
CA ILE A 140 5.81 -13.03 -0.90
C ILE A 140 5.67 -14.52 -0.57
N SER A 141 4.91 -14.88 0.47
CA SER A 141 4.63 -16.27 0.84
C SER A 141 3.88 -17.02 -0.27
N GLY A 142 2.88 -16.39 -0.89
CA GLY A 142 2.09 -16.95 -1.98
C GLY A 142 2.92 -17.18 -3.26
N VAL A 143 3.76 -16.21 -3.64
CA VAL A 143 4.71 -16.37 -4.76
C VAL A 143 5.75 -17.43 -4.47
N LYS A 144 6.22 -17.56 -3.22
CA LYS A 144 7.11 -18.65 -2.81
C LYS A 144 6.40 -20.01 -2.97
N ALA A 145 5.17 -20.13 -2.48
CA ALA A 145 4.37 -21.35 -2.61
C ALA A 145 4.11 -21.72 -4.08
N TYR A 146 3.87 -20.73 -4.95
CA TYR A 146 3.78 -20.92 -6.40
C TYR A 146 5.06 -21.56 -6.97
N ASN A 147 6.24 -21.06 -6.58
CA ASN A 147 7.53 -21.59 -7.06
C ASN A 147 7.84 -22.98 -6.50
N GLU A 148 7.34 -23.29 -5.31
CA GLU A 148 7.46 -24.60 -4.64
C GLU A 148 6.38 -25.61 -5.08
N GLU A 149 5.47 -25.20 -5.98
CA GLU A 149 4.30 -25.97 -6.43
C GLU A 149 3.31 -26.38 -5.32
N ASP A 150 3.33 -25.67 -4.18
CA ASP A 150 2.32 -25.81 -3.13
C ASP A 150 1.08 -24.98 -3.50
N TRP A 151 0.24 -25.56 -4.35
CA TRP A 151 -0.90 -24.86 -4.95
C TRP A 151 -1.98 -24.46 -3.95
N ASN A 152 -2.19 -25.23 -2.88
CA ASN A 152 -3.17 -24.88 -1.85
C ASN A 152 -2.71 -23.64 -1.08
N ARG A 153 -1.46 -23.66 -0.60
CA ARG A 153 -0.88 -22.50 0.07
C ARG A 153 -0.78 -21.28 -0.84
N CYS A 154 -0.46 -21.49 -2.12
CA CYS A 154 -0.44 -20.42 -3.12
C CYS A 154 -1.78 -19.67 -3.15
N VAL A 155 -2.90 -20.40 -3.25
CA VAL A 155 -4.24 -19.79 -3.25
C VAL A 155 -4.48 -19.07 -1.93
N ASP A 156 -4.32 -19.75 -0.79
CA ASP A 156 -4.66 -19.20 0.52
C ASP A 156 -3.87 -17.90 0.82
N ASP A 157 -2.57 -17.89 0.55
CA ASP A 157 -1.72 -16.74 0.80
C ASP A 157 -2.01 -15.59 -0.19
N LEU A 158 -2.26 -15.87 -1.48
CA LEU A 158 -2.53 -14.82 -2.46
C LEU A 158 -3.93 -14.21 -2.32
N GLU A 159 -4.96 -14.99 -1.97
CA GLU A 159 -6.28 -14.44 -1.65
C GLU A 159 -6.21 -13.55 -0.41
N SER A 160 -5.52 -14.01 0.65
CA SER A 160 -5.32 -13.19 1.85
C SER A 160 -4.52 -11.93 1.55
N SER A 161 -3.54 -12.01 0.65
CA SER A 161 -2.77 -10.86 0.18
C SER A 161 -3.64 -9.86 -0.57
N LEU A 162 -4.51 -10.33 -1.46
CA LEU A 162 -5.38 -9.49 -2.29
C LEU A 162 -6.35 -8.69 -1.41
N GLU A 163 -7.04 -9.36 -0.47
CA GLU A 163 -7.93 -8.71 0.48
C GLU A 163 -7.21 -7.59 1.24
N LYS A 164 -6.04 -7.90 1.82
CA LYS A 164 -5.23 -6.93 2.58
C LYS A 164 -4.70 -5.80 1.72
N THR A 165 -4.39 -6.07 0.46
CA THR A 165 -3.95 -5.04 -0.50
C THR A 165 -5.06 -4.01 -0.72
N LEU A 166 -6.31 -4.45 -0.84
CA LEU A 166 -7.46 -3.54 -1.03
C LEU A 166 -7.80 -2.76 0.23
N GLU A 167 -7.64 -3.38 1.41
CA GLU A 167 -7.74 -2.68 2.70
C GLU A 167 -6.69 -1.57 2.82
N GLU A 168 -5.44 -1.86 2.43
CA GLU A 168 -4.33 -0.91 2.45
C GLU A 168 -4.47 0.18 1.36
N ASP A 169 -5.02 -0.13 0.18
CA ASP A 169 -5.37 0.88 -0.82
C ASP A 169 -6.42 1.86 -0.28
N SER A 170 -7.49 1.32 0.31
CA SER A 170 -8.52 2.11 0.96
C SER A 170 -7.95 2.98 2.09
N ARG A 171 -7.06 2.42 2.91
CA ARG A 171 -6.34 3.16 3.96
C ARG A 171 -5.48 4.28 3.36
N CYS A 172 -4.72 3.99 2.31
CA CYS A 172 -3.87 4.97 1.62
C CYS A 172 -4.69 6.13 1.07
N ARG A 173 -5.84 5.86 0.44
CA ARG A 173 -6.74 6.89 -0.12
C ARG A 173 -7.29 7.84 0.94
N LEU A 174 -7.60 7.32 2.13
CA LEU A 174 -8.05 8.13 3.26
C LEU A 174 -6.93 9.06 3.75
N LEU A 175 -5.69 8.58 3.80
CA LEU A 175 -4.54 9.37 4.24
C LEU A 175 -4.16 10.49 3.27
N CYS A 176 -4.65 10.48 2.03
CA CYS A 176 -4.29 11.47 1.02
C CYS A 176 -4.86 12.87 1.28
N GLU A 177 -6.01 13.02 1.93
CA GLU A 177 -6.62 14.36 2.05
C GLU A 177 -5.88 15.29 3.05
N ASP A 178 -4.96 14.77 3.86
CA ASP A 178 -4.08 15.57 4.72
C ASP A 178 -2.71 15.85 4.06
N LYS A 179 -2.41 15.28 2.89
CA LYS A 179 -1.13 15.38 2.19
C LYS A 179 -1.19 16.40 1.06
N ILE A 180 -1.61 17.62 1.39
CA ILE A 180 -1.71 18.70 0.41
C ILE A 180 -0.30 19.19 0.08
N ASP A 181 0.03 19.14 -1.20
CA ASP A 181 1.20 19.81 -1.75
C ASP A 181 0.90 21.31 -1.94
N TRP A 182 1.41 22.12 -1.01
CA TRP A 182 1.24 23.57 -1.02
C TRP A 182 2.12 24.28 -2.04
N SER A 183 3.11 23.61 -2.64
CA SER A 183 3.96 24.24 -3.67
C SER A 183 3.16 24.63 -4.92
N GLY A 184 2.11 23.88 -5.25
CA GLY A 184 1.19 24.18 -6.36
C GLY A 184 0.12 25.24 -6.05
N VAL A 185 0.15 25.83 -4.85
CA VAL A 185 -0.79 26.85 -4.37
C VAL A 185 -0.17 28.26 -4.39
N GLU A 186 1.16 28.36 -4.58
CA GLU A 186 1.85 29.65 -4.57
C GLU A 186 1.51 30.50 -5.81
N GLY A 187 1.06 31.74 -5.58
CA GLY A 187 1.00 32.78 -6.61
C GLY A 187 -0.37 33.11 -7.19
N ASN A 188 -1.45 32.41 -6.80
CA ASN A 188 -2.80 32.76 -7.25
C ASN A 188 -3.80 32.82 -6.07
N PRO A 189 -4.32 34.02 -5.71
CA PRO A 189 -5.28 34.17 -4.63
C PRO A 189 -6.73 33.78 -5.01
N GLU A 190 -6.99 33.43 -6.28
CA GLU A 190 -8.31 33.03 -6.74
C GLU A 190 -8.78 31.73 -6.09
N ILE A 191 -9.96 31.78 -5.46
CA ILE A 191 -10.51 30.68 -4.66
C ILE A 191 -10.66 29.37 -5.46
N ASP A 192 -11.09 29.48 -6.72
CA ASP A 192 -11.32 28.32 -7.59
C ASP A 192 -10.00 27.64 -7.97
N VAL A 193 -8.94 28.43 -8.18
CA VAL A 193 -7.61 27.92 -8.49
C VAL A 193 -7.04 27.19 -7.28
N LEU A 194 -7.14 27.81 -6.09
CA LEU A 194 -6.71 27.20 -4.83
C LEU A 194 -7.40 25.85 -4.57
N MET A 195 -8.73 25.84 -4.63
CA MET A 195 -9.52 24.64 -4.35
C MET A 195 -9.24 23.53 -5.38
N THR A 196 -9.10 23.89 -6.66
CA THR A 196 -8.78 22.93 -7.72
C THR A 196 -7.38 22.35 -7.55
N SER A 197 -6.38 23.16 -7.22
CA SER A 197 -5.01 22.68 -6.95
C SER A 197 -4.94 21.72 -5.77
N ILE A 198 -5.63 22.04 -4.67
CA ILE A 198 -5.72 21.16 -3.50
C ILE A 198 -6.40 19.84 -3.87
N GLN A 199 -7.54 19.90 -4.57
CA GLN A 199 -8.28 18.71 -4.99
C GLN A 199 -7.46 17.84 -5.94
N ALA A 200 -6.75 18.43 -6.90
CA ALA A 200 -5.87 17.73 -7.81
C ALA A 200 -4.72 17.04 -7.07
N SER A 201 -4.15 17.66 -6.04
CA SER A 201 -3.12 17.06 -5.17
C SER A 201 -3.65 15.79 -4.48
N VAL A 202 -4.85 15.87 -3.89
CA VAL A 202 -5.51 14.73 -3.23
C VAL A 202 -5.81 13.61 -4.22
N ILE A 203 -6.40 13.92 -5.38
CA ILE A 203 -6.74 12.92 -6.42
C ILE A 203 -5.48 12.23 -6.93
N ARG A 204 -4.40 12.98 -7.20
CA ARG A 204 -3.12 12.41 -7.64
C ARG A 204 -2.55 11.45 -6.58
N CYS A 205 -2.64 11.83 -5.31
CA CYS A 205 -2.25 10.94 -4.22
C CYS A 205 -3.09 9.65 -4.20
N GLN A 206 -4.43 9.76 -4.32
CA GLN A 206 -5.33 8.60 -4.30
C GLN A 206 -5.11 7.67 -5.49
N HIS A 207 -4.94 8.24 -6.68
CA HIS A 207 -4.66 7.49 -7.91
C HIS A 207 -3.38 6.65 -7.79
N ASN A 208 -2.34 7.20 -7.14
CA ASN A 208 -1.05 6.53 -7.01
C ASN A 208 -0.95 5.57 -5.79
N CYS A 209 -2.05 5.27 -5.10
CA CYS A 209 -2.02 4.37 -3.94
C CYS A 209 -1.59 2.95 -4.31
N LEU A 210 -2.28 2.27 -5.24
CA LEU A 210 -1.90 0.93 -5.69
C LEU A 210 -0.46 0.87 -6.24
N HIS A 211 -0.04 1.87 -7.02
CA HIS A 211 1.35 1.95 -7.50
C HIS A 211 2.36 2.03 -6.35
N ARG A 212 2.05 2.73 -5.26
CA ARG A 212 2.94 2.78 -4.09
C ARG A 212 2.97 1.46 -3.32
N LEU A 213 1.88 0.69 -3.35
CA LEU A 213 1.79 -0.63 -2.73
C LEU A 213 2.50 -1.72 -3.55
N ALA A 214 2.69 -1.50 -4.86
CA ALA A 214 3.33 -2.43 -5.79
C ALA A 214 4.84 -2.60 -5.57
N LEU A 215 5.49 -1.70 -4.82
CA LEU A 215 6.88 -1.87 -4.40
C LEU A 215 6.95 -2.89 -3.26
N ILE A 216 7.16 -4.15 -3.60
CA ILE A 216 7.24 -5.26 -2.66
C ILE A 216 8.69 -5.72 -2.55
N ASN A 217 9.24 -5.68 -1.34
CA ASN A 217 10.61 -6.12 -1.05
C ASN A 217 11.69 -5.46 -1.94
N GLY A 218 11.51 -4.19 -2.31
CA GLY A 218 12.44 -3.44 -3.16
C GLY A 218 12.24 -3.63 -4.67
N HIS A 219 11.27 -4.45 -5.08
CA HIS A 219 10.95 -4.70 -6.47
C HIS A 219 9.58 -4.13 -6.83
N ASP A 220 9.51 -3.42 -7.95
CA ASP A 220 8.24 -2.95 -8.50
C ASP A 220 7.54 -4.10 -9.24
N VAL A 221 6.42 -4.56 -8.69
CA VAL A 221 5.58 -5.61 -9.27
C VAL A 221 4.73 -5.06 -10.44
N GLY A 222 4.62 -3.74 -10.59
CA GLY A 222 3.80 -3.11 -11.60
C GLY A 222 2.32 -3.08 -11.18
N ASN A 223 1.43 -3.64 -12.00
CA ASN A 223 0.01 -3.71 -11.65
C ASN A 223 -0.23 -4.80 -10.61
N LEU A 224 -0.11 -4.43 -9.33
CA LEU A 224 -0.19 -5.38 -8.23
C LEU A 224 -1.50 -6.19 -8.22
N ILE A 225 -2.64 -5.59 -8.56
CA ILE A 225 -3.93 -6.31 -8.59
C ILE A 225 -3.95 -7.31 -9.74
N ALA A 226 -3.49 -6.93 -10.93
CA ALA A 226 -3.37 -7.85 -12.05
C ALA A 226 -2.42 -9.01 -11.71
N ALA A 227 -1.28 -8.73 -11.07
CA ALA A 227 -0.32 -9.76 -10.65
C ALA A 227 -0.96 -10.79 -9.70
N HIS A 228 -1.78 -10.36 -8.72
CA HIS A 228 -2.52 -11.30 -7.87
C HIS A 228 -3.40 -12.25 -8.70
N PHE A 229 -4.19 -11.71 -9.64
CA PHE A 229 -5.08 -12.52 -10.47
C PHE A 229 -4.34 -13.42 -11.46
N GLU A 230 -3.16 -13.03 -11.92
CA GLU A 230 -2.30 -13.88 -12.75
C GLU A 230 -1.80 -15.10 -11.99
N TYR A 231 -1.26 -14.92 -10.78
CA TYR A 231 -0.84 -16.04 -9.93
C TYR A 231 -2.03 -16.90 -9.50
N LEU A 232 -3.14 -16.28 -9.06
CA LEU A 232 -4.36 -17.00 -8.65
C LEU A 232 -4.93 -17.81 -9.81
N HIS A 233 -4.98 -17.27 -11.04
CA HIS A 233 -5.40 -18.00 -12.23
C HIS A 233 -4.63 -19.31 -12.38
N PHE A 234 -3.31 -19.26 -12.29
CA PHE A 234 -2.48 -20.44 -12.46
C PHE A 234 -2.62 -21.44 -11.30
N CYS A 235 -2.64 -20.96 -10.05
CA CYS A 235 -2.81 -21.83 -8.88
C CYS A 235 -4.18 -22.52 -8.88
N TYR A 236 -5.24 -21.82 -9.28
CA TYR A 236 -6.56 -22.43 -9.48
C TYR A 236 -6.59 -23.45 -10.60
N TYR A 237 -5.93 -23.16 -11.72
CA TYR A 237 -5.82 -24.10 -12.82
C TYR A 237 -5.12 -25.40 -12.39
N LYS A 238 -4.04 -25.32 -11.61
CA LYS A 238 -3.29 -26.48 -11.10
C LYS A 238 -4.11 -27.32 -10.10
N LEU A 239 -5.01 -26.70 -9.35
CA LEU A 239 -5.94 -27.38 -8.45
C LEU A 239 -7.19 -27.92 -9.15
N MET A 240 -7.28 -27.84 -10.49
CA MET A 240 -8.48 -28.20 -11.26
C MET A 240 -9.73 -27.37 -10.87
N ARG A 241 -9.54 -26.19 -10.27
CA ARG A 241 -10.58 -25.23 -9.86
C ARG A 241 -10.88 -24.27 -11.00
N GLY A 242 -11.39 -24.82 -12.10
CA GLY A 242 -11.45 -24.09 -13.36
C GLY A 242 -12.48 -22.94 -13.42
N SER A 243 -13.51 -22.95 -12.57
CA SER A 243 -14.41 -21.81 -12.40
C SER A 243 -13.69 -20.59 -11.83
N GLU A 244 -12.92 -20.77 -10.77
CA GLU A 244 -12.16 -19.70 -10.12
C GLU A 244 -10.99 -19.25 -11.01
N ALA A 245 -10.37 -20.17 -11.75
CA ALA A 245 -9.38 -19.84 -12.76
C ALA A 245 -9.96 -18.91 -13.85
N ALA A 246 -11.16 -19.20 -14.35
CA ALA A 246 -11.85 -18.38 -15.34
C ALA A 246 -12.22 -16.98 -14.79
N ARG A 247 -12.70 -16.91 -13.54
CA ARG A 247 -12.98 -15.64 -12.86
C ARG A 247 -11.72 -14.80 -12.63
N SER A 248 -10.61 -15.43 -12.26
CA SER A 248 -9.32 -14.75 -12.11
C SER A 248 -8.86 -14.13 -13.43
N VAL A 249 -9.01 -14.85 -14.55
CA VAL A 249 -8.76 -14.31 -15.90
C VAL A 249 -9.66 -13.12 -16.22
N ALA A 250 -10.95 -13.20 -15.89
CA ALA A 250 -11.88 -12.10 -16.10
C ALA A 250 -11.50 -10.86 -15.28
N SER A 251 -11.15 -11.05 -14.01
CA SER A 251 -10.67 -9.99 -13.13
C SER A 251 -9.37 -9.35 -13.61
N TYR A 252 -8.38 -10.15 -14.03
CA TYR A 252 -7.12 -9.65 -14.57
C TYR A 252 -7.35 -8.66 -15.72
N LEU A 253 -8.24 -9.00 -16.65
CA LEU A 253 -8.51 -8.20 -17.86
C LEU A 253 -9.19 -6.85 -17.58
N LEU A 254 -9.61 -6.58 -16.34
CA LEU A 254 -10.04 -5.23 -15.92
C LEU A 254 -8.86 -4.28 -15.71
N PHE A 255 -7.67 -4.83 -15.46
CA PHE A 255 -6.50 -4.08 -14.99
C PHE A 255 -5.36 -4.07 -16.00
N ASP A 256 -5.23 -5.10 -16.82
CA ASP A 256 -4.19 -5.19 -17.84
C ASP A 256 -4.70 -5.93 -19.10
N ASP A 257 -4.14 -5.56 -20.25
CA ASP A 257 -4.52 -6.06 -21.56
C ASP A 257 -3.50 -7.05 -22.15
N ASN A 258 -3.27 -8.15 -21.44
CA ASN A 258 -2.31 -9.17 -21.86
C ASN A 258 -2.93 -10.12 -22.92
N PRO A 259 -2.34 -10.25 -24.12
CA PRO A 259 -2.84 -11.15 -25.17
C PRO A 259 -2.92 -12.62 -24.75
N LEU A 260 -2.03 -13.09 -23.87
CA LEU A 260 -2.04 -14.45 -23.35
C LEU A 260 -3.26 -14.68 -22.46
N VAL A 261 -3.58 -13.72 -21.60
CA VAL A 261 -4.75 -13.82 -20.71
C VAL A 261 -6.05 -13.73 -21.51
N ARG A 262 -6.10 -12.92 -22.58
CA ARG A 262 -7.22 -12.96 -23.54
C ARG A 262 -7.40 -14.34 -24.17
N ARG A 263 -6.31 -15.01 -24.54
CA ARG A 263 -6.37 -16.38 -25.07
C ARG A 263 -6.89 -17.36 -24.02
N ASN A 264 -6.48 -17.22 -22.76
CA ASN A 264 -6.99 -18.03 -21.65
C ASN A 264 -8.50 -17.82 -21.46
N LYS A 265 -9.00 -16.60 -21.63
CA LYS A 265 -10.45 -16.32 -21.61
C LYS A 265 -11.19 -17.14 -22.67
N TYR A 266 -10.72 -17.13 -23.92
CA TYR A 266 -11.32 -17.94 -24.99
C TYR A 266 -11.27 -19.45 -24.70
N PHE A 267 -10.17 -19.93 -24.12
CA PHE A 267 -10.05 -21.33 -23.71
C PHE A 267 -11.14 -21.73 -22.71
N TYR A 268 -11.33 -20.95 -21.64
CA TYR A 268 -12.36 -21.24 -20.65
C TYR A 268 -13.78 -21.04 -21.19
N GLN A 269 -13.99 -20.07 -22.09
CA GLN A 269 -15.30 -19.84 -22.72
C GLN A 269 -15.73 -21.07 -23.51
N ASN A 270 -14.83 -21.64 -24.31
CA ASN A 270 -15.09 -22.84 -25.08
C ASN A 270 -15.27 -24.08 -24.20
N GLN A 271 -14.54 -24.18 -23.10
CA GLN A 271 -14.61 -25.34 -22.20
C GLN A 271 -15.91 -25.38 -21.39
N TYR A 272 -16.33 -24.26 -20.82
CA TYR A 272 -17.47 -24.22 -19.90
C TYR A 272 -18.78 -23.77 -20.55
N ASN A 273 -18.72 -23.03 -21.66
CA ASN A 273 -19.86 -22.47 -22.37
C ASN A 273 -20.88 -21.74 -21.46
N LYS A 274 -20.37 -21.08 -20.41
CA LYS A 274 -21.14 -20.32 -19.41
C LYS A 274 -20.55 -18.93 -19.28
N GLU A 275 -21.28 -17.91 -19.71
CA GLU A 275 -20.85 -16.51 -19.59
C GLU A 275 -20.73 -16.05 -18.12
N GLU A 276 -21.52 -16.64 -17.22
CA GLU A 276 -21.54 -16.37 -15.78
C GLU A 276 -20.21 -16.66 -15.07
N LEU A 277 -19.32 -17.48 -15.65
CA LEU A 277 -17.98 -17.74 -15.09
C LEU A 277 -16.98 -16.62 -15.38
N PHE A 278 -17.36 -15.64 -16.19
CA PHE A 278 -16.55 -14.47 -16.53
C PHE A 278 -17.01 -13.20 -15.82
N THR A 279 -17.76 -13.34 -14.74
CA THR A 279 -17.96 -12.26 -13.78
C THR A 279 -16.66 -12.08 -13.00
N PRO A 280 -16.05 -10.88 -13.01
CA PRO A 280 -14.93 -10.57 -12.14
C PRO A 280 -15.28 -10.89 -10.68
N HIS A 281 -14.28 -11.25 -9.88
CA HIS A 281 -14.46 -11.37 -8.43
C HIS A 281 -15.09 -10.09 -7.89
N GLU A 282 -16.24 -10.23 -7.20
CA GLU A 282 -16.73 -9.20 -6.31
C GLU A 282 -15.75 -9.15 -5.14
N VAL A 283 -15.12 -8.00 -4.94
CA VAL A 283 -14.23 -7.75 -3.80
C VAL A 283 -14.74 -6.56 -3.02
#